data_AF-A0A1C6FXP5-F1
#
_entry.id   AF-A0A1C6FXP5-F1
#
_cell.length_a   1.000
_cell.length_b   1.000
_cell.length_c   1.000
_cell.angle_alpha   90.00
_cell.angle_beta   90.00
_cell.angle_gamma   90.00
#
_symmetry.space_group_name_H-M   'P 1'
#
loop_
_entity.id
_entity.type
_entity.pdbx_description
1 polymer ?
#
loop_
_entity_poly.entity_id
_entity_poly.type
_entity_poly.pdbx_seq_one_letter_code
_entity_poly.pdbx_strand_id
1 'polypeptide(L)'
;MRTEQFEEVINNRIETCKSVLCSKAEEYATDDRLHNFKVAGELQKCTAVKALGGMMAKHTVSVYDLIDDYEQGKAISKEMWAEKIGDSINYLLLLTALLEEDKNFEPMKREMTYEQTIEVITNAIQKDEMTVERDMALAIVQKTLKKQIPKKIEFDGNQLICPNCGNGTDILFGDKYCVECGQHLDWSWAIQ
;
A
#
# COMPACT_ATOMS: atom_id res chain seq x y z
N MET A 1 15.76 -24.42 -23.33
CA MET A 1 14.73 -23.89 -24.25
C MET A 1 15.36 -22.80 -25.10
N ARG A 2 15.09 -22.72 -26.41
CA ARG A 2 15.56 -21.58 -27.24
C ARG A 2 14.68 -20.35 -27.01
N THR A 3 15.19 -19.15 -27.30
CA THR A 3 14.46 -17.88 -27.11
C THR A 3 13.08 -17.89 -27.78
N GLU A 4 13.02 -18.26 -29.05
CA GLU A 4 11.75 -18.32 -29.82
C GLU A 4 10.71 -19.24 -29.17
N GLN A 5 11.15 -20.40 -28.66
CA GLN A 5 10.27 -21.37 -28.00
C GLN A 5 9.77 -20.84 -26.66
N PHE A 6 10.59 -20.06 -25.95
CA PHE A 6 10.20 -19.42 -24.70
C PHE A 6 9.14 -18.35 -24.94
N GLU A 7 9.37 -17.48 -25.92
CA GLU A 7 8.42 -16.44 -26.32
C GLU A 7 7.10 -17.05 -26.79
N GLU A 8 7.15 -18.11 -27.59
CA GLU A 8 5.94 -18.84 -28.03
C GLU A 8 5.13 -19.37 -26.84
N VAL A 9 5.78 -19.99 -25.86
CA VAL A 9 5.10 -20.51 -24.65
C VAL A 9 4.42 -19.37 -23.87
N ILE A 10 5.09 -18.23 -23.71
CA ILE A 10 4.54 -17.07 -22.98
C ILE A 10 3.39 -16.42 -23.78
N ASN A 11 3.57 -16.20 -25.07
CA ASN A 11 2.54 -15.57 -25.91
C ASN A 11 1.27 -16.43 -25.99
N ASN A 12 1.42 -17.75 -26.16
CA ASN A 12 0.29 -18.68 -26.15
C ASN A 12 -0.47 -18.63 -24.81
N ARG A 13 0.24 -18.48 -23.70
CA ARG A 13 -0.38 -18.31 -22.37
C ARG A 13 -1.19 -17.03 -22.28
N ILE A 14 -0.61 -15.91 -22.71
CA ILE A 14 -1.26 -14.59 -22.69
C ILE A 14 -2.53 -14.61 -23.56
N GLU A 15 -2.45 -15.12 -24.78
CA GLU A 15 -3.59 -15.20 -25.69
C GLU A 15 -4.70 -16.12 -25.17
N THR A 16 -4.34 -17.24 -24.52
CA THR A 16 -5.32 -18.11 -23.87
C THR A 16 -6.05 -17.38 -22.73
N CYS A 17 -5.32 -16.67 -21.87
CA CYS A 17 -5.90 -15.91 -20.76
C CYS A 17 -6.84 -14.81 -21.28
N LYS A 18 -6.38 -14.05 -22.28
CA LYS A 18 -7.17 -13.04 -22.97
C LYS A 18 -8.44 -13.64 -23.58
N SER A 19 -8.32 -14.78 -24.26
CA SER A 19 -9.48 -15.50 -24.80
C SER A 19 -10.46 -15.85 -23.69
N VAL A 20 -10.02 -16.48 -22.59
CA VAL A 20 -10.91 -16.86 -21.47
C VAL A 20 -11.61 -15.65 -20.85
N LEU A 21 -10.89 -14.55 -20.61
CA LEU A 21 -11.43 -13.34 -19.99
C LEU A 21 -12.36 -12.56 -20.93
N CYS A 22 -12.10 -12.58 -22.24
CA CYS A 22 -12.84 -11.80 -23.23
C CYS A 22 -13.97 -12.57 -23.93
N SER A 23 -13.85 -13.89 -24.13
CA SER A 23 -14.83 -14.73 -24.86
C SER A 23 -16.09 -15.03 -24.07
N LYS A 24 -16.04 -15.04 -22.72
CA LYS A 24 -17.24 -15.14 -21.87
C LYS A 24 -18.17 -13.92 -21.94
N ALA A 25 -17.86 -12.94 -22.80
CA ALA A 25 -18.63 -11.71 -22.99
C ALA A 25 -19.84 -11.85 -23.91
N GLU A 26 -19.88 -12.86 -24.77
CA GLU A 26 -20.92 -12.95 -25.81
C GLU A 26 -22.18 -13.72 -25.35
N GLU A 27 -22.09 -14.58 -24.32
CA GLU A 27 -23.23 -15.42 -23.90
C GLU A 27 -24.00 -14.92 -22.65
N TYR A 28 -23.43 -14.01 -21.86
CA TYR A 28 -24.09 -13.45 -20.69
C TYR A 28 -23.76 -11.97 -20.54
N ALA A 29 -24.49 -11.11 -21.25
CA ALA A 29 -24.54 -9.68 -20.98
C ALA A 29 -25.22 -9.44 -19.62
N THR A 30 -24.48 -9.68 -18.54
CA THR A 30 -24.72 -9.05 -17.25
C THR A 30 -23.67 -7.97 -17.10
N ASP A 31 -24.14 -6.73 -16.90
CA ASP A 31 -23.48 -5.43 -17.14
C ASP A 31 -22.10 -5.19 -16.47
N ASP A 32 -21.59 -6.11 -15.65
CA ASP A 32 -20.40 -5.90 -14.84
C ASP A 32 -19.59 -7.20 -14.65
N ARG A 33 -18.41 -7.27 -15.29
CA ARG A 33 -17.50 -8.43 -15.21
C ARG A 33 -16.88 -8.63 -13.83
N LEU A 34 -16.95 -7.61 -12.96
CA LEU A 34 -16.36 -7.60 -11.64
C LEU A 34 -17.41 -7.79 -10.53
N HIS A 35 -18.68 -7.99 -10.91
CA HIS A 35 -19.82 -8.13 -10.02
C HIS A 35 -19.59 -9.15 -8.89
N ASN A 36 -19.05 -10.33 -9.22
CA ASN A 36 -18.80 -11.38 -8.23
C ASN A 36 -17.86 -10.93 -7.10
N PHE A 37 -16.87 -10.09 -7.41
CA PHE A 37 -15.93 -9.56 -6.41
C PHE A 37 -16.58 -8.46 -5.57
N LYS A 38 -17.44 -7.64 -6.17
CA LYS A 38 -18.21 -6.61 -5.46
C LYS A 38 -19.17 -7.25 -4.45
N VAL A 39 -19.97 -8.22 -4.89
CA VAL A 39 -20.88 -8.98 -4.02
C VAL A 39 -20.12 -9.73 -2.93
N ALA A 40 -18.99 -10.36 -3.26
CA ALA A 40 -18.17 -11.05 -2.27
C ALA A 40 -17.57 -10.09 -1.23
N GLY A 41 -17.19 -8.88 -1.64
CA GLY A 41 -16.74 -7.81 -0.75
C GLY A 41 -17.84 -7.38 0.22
N GLU A 42 -19.04 -7.12 -0.28
CA GLU A 42 -20.21 -6.79 0.54
C GLU A 42 -20.50 -7.89 1.58
N LEU A 43 -20.55 -9.14 1.12
CA LEU A 43 -20.82 -10.30 1.98
C LEU A 43 -19.77 -10.47 3.10
N GLN A 44 -18.49 -10.20 2.78
CA GLN A 44 -17.37 -10.34 3.71
C GLN A 44 -17.06 -9.06 4.49
N LYS A 45 -17.82 -7.98 4.28
CA LYS A 45 -17.58 -6.65 4.86
C LYS A 45 -16.15 -6.15 4.56
N CYS A 46 -15.70 -6.33 3.32
CA CYS A 46 -14.41 -5.85 2.85
C CYS A 46 -14.50 -5.26 1.44
N THR A 47 -13.39 -4.72 0.91
CA THR A 47 -13.36 -4.19 -0.46
C THR A 47 -13.40 -5.33 -1.49
N ALA A 48 -13.90 -5.05 -2.70
CA ALA A 48 -13.87 -6.01 -3.80
C ALA A 48 -12.45 -6.51 -4.11
N VAL A 49 -11.44 -5.63 -3.99
CA VAL A 49 -10.01 -5.95 -4.11
C VAL A 49 -9.59 -7.00 -3.06
N LYS A 50 -9.99 -6.81 -1.79
CA LYS A 50 -9.67 -7.76 -0.73
C LYS A 50 -10.40 -9.10 -0.90
N ALA A 51 -11.65 -9.06 -1.36
CA ALA A 51 -12.42 -10.26 -1.67
C ALA A 51 -11.78 -11.06 -2.82
N LEU A 52 -11.35 -10.39 -3.91
CA LEU A 52 -10.59 -11.01 -4.99
C LEU A 52 -9.30 -11.65 -4.46
N GLY A 53 -8.56 -10.94 -3.61
CA GLY A 53 -7.33 -11.46 -2.99
C GLY A 53 -7.54 -12.78 -2.25
N GLY A 54 -8.67 -12.93 -1.54
CA GLY A 54 -9.04 -14.19 -0.88
C GLY A 54 -9.30 -15.34 -1.87
N MET A 55 -9.98 -15.06 -2.99
CA MET A 55 -10.22 -16.05 -4.05
C MET A 55 -8.93 -16.41 -4.79
N MET A 56 -8.06 -15.44 -5.02
CA MET A 56 -6.74 -15.62 -5.63
C MET A 56 -5.85 -16.52 -4.76
N ALA A 57 -5.91 -16.40 -3.44
CA ALA A 57 -5.12 -17.24 -2.53
C ALA A 57 -5.36 -18.73 -2.74
N LYS A 58 -6.60 -19.15 -3.04
CA LYS A 58 -6.91 -20.56 -3.38
C LYS A 58 -6.15 -21.03 -4.63
N HIS A 59 -6.07 -20.19 -5.66
CA HIS A 59 -5.35 -20.53 -6.89
C HIS A 59 -3.84 -20.57 -6.68
N THR A 60 -3.31 -19.65 -5.88
CA THR A 60 -1.90 -19.69 -5.46
C THR A 60 -1.58 -20.99 -4.74
N VAL A 61 -2.37 -21.37 -3.72
CA VAL A 61 -2.19 -22.65 -3.02
C VAL A 61 -2.24 -23.83 -3.98
N SER A 62 -3.22 -23.86 -4.90
CA SER A 62 -3.34 -24.94 -5.88
C SER A 62 -2.11 -25.07 -6.82
N VAL A 63 -1.40 -23.97 -7.09
CA VAL A 63 -0.14 -24.01 -7.86
C VAL A 63 0.99 -24.59 -7.02
N TYR A 64 1.09 -24.22 -5.74
CA TYR A 64 2.07 -24.81 -4.82
C TYR A 64 1.84 -26.31 -4.62
N ASP A 65 0.58 -26.75 -4.46
CA ASP A 65 0.24 -28.17 -4.38
C ASP A 65 0.71 -28.94 -5.62
N LEU A 66 0.57 -28.37 -6.82
CA LEU A 66 1.08 -28.97 -8.06
C LEU A 66 2.61 -29.04 -8.11
N ILE A 67 3.30 -28.02 -7.59
CA ILE A 67 4.77 -28.02 -7.49
C ILE A 67 5.21 -29.15 -6.56
N ASP A 68 4.59 -29.26 -5.38
CA ASP A 68 4.93 -30.30 -4.40
C ASP A 68 4.64 -31.71 -4.95
N ASP A 69 3.52 -31.87 -5.65
CA ASP A 69 3.15 -33.12 -6.32
C ASP A 69 4.16 -33.51 -7.42
N TYR A 70 4.65 -32.51 -8.18
CA TYR A 70 5.67 -32.71 -9.20
C TYR A 70 7.00 -33.16 -8.59
N GLU A 71 7.44 -32.51 -7.51
CA GLU A 71 8.67 -32.88 -6.78
C GLU A 71 8.57 -34.28 -6.14
N GLN A 72 7.37 -34.70 -5.77
CA GLN A 72 7.09 -36.07 -5.30
C GLN A 72 7.02 -37.10 -6.45
N GLY A 73 7.21 -36.68 -7.70
CA GLY A 73 7.18 -37.56 -8.87
C GLY A 73 5.78 -38.00 -9.28
N LYS A 74 4.73 -37.30 -8.83
CA LYS A 74 3.35 -37.59 -9.25
C LYS A 74 3.17 -37.19 -10.71
N ALA A 75 2.40 -38.00 -11.44
CA ALA A 75 2.05 -37.69 -12.83
C ALA A 75 0.99 -36.58 -12.87
N ILE A 76 1.38 -35.42 -13.38
CA ILE A 76 0.50 -34.25 -13.54
C ILE A 76 0.37 -33.96 -15.04
N SER A 77 -0.87 -33.75 -15.50
CA SER A 77 -1.12 -33.45 -16.90
C SER A 77 -0.72 -32.00 -17.26
N LYS A 78 -0.38 -31.78 -18.53
CA LYS A 78 -0.07 -30.43 -19.03
C LYS A 78 -1.28 -29.52 -18.97
N GLU A 79 -2.46 -30.09 -19.16
CA GLU A 79 -3.75 -29.41 -19.11
C GLU A 79 -4.04 -28.89 -17.69
N MET A 80 -3.69 -29.67 -16.66
CA MET A 80 -3.86 -29.26 -15.26
C MET A 80 -2.92 -28.12 -14.89
N TRP A 81 -1.65 -28.20 -15.30
CA TRP A 81 -0.71 -27.06 -15.20
C TRP A 81 -1.25 -25.84 -15.93
N ALA A 82 -1.78 -26.03 -17.13
CA ALA A 82 -2.31 -24.94 -17.91
C ALA A 82 -3.55 -24.29 -17.28
N GLU A 83 -4.45 -25.07 -16.69
CA GLU A 83 -5.60 -24.56 -15.96
C GLU A 83 -5.15 -23.71 -14.76
N LYS A 84 -4.33 -24.25 -13.85
CA LYS A 84 -3.98 -23.56 -12.59
C LYS A 84 -3.09 -22.34 -12.77
N ILE A 85 -2.13 -22.41 -13.70
CA ILE A 85 -1.30 -21.24 -14.06
C ILE A 85 -2.17 -20.20 -14.77
N GLY A 86 -3.08 -20.63 -15.65
CA GLY A 86 -4.03 -19.74 -16.32
C GLY A 86 -4.94 -19.01 -15.33
N ASP A 87 -5.52 -19.72 -14.37
CA ASP A 87 -6.35 -19.13 -13.31
C ASP A 87 -5.57 -18.08 -12.52
N SER A 88 -4.34 -18.38 -12.11
CA SER A 88 -3.51 -17.43 -11.36
C SER A 88 -3.25 -16.13 -12.15
N ILE A 89 -2.93 -16.23 -13.44
CA ILE A 89 -2.73 -15.07 -14.32
C ILE A 89 -4.05 -14.30 -14.50
N ASN A 90 -5.15 -15.01 -14.72
CA ASN A 90 -6.47 -14.39 -14.89
C ASN A 90 -6.89 -13.58 -13.66
N TYR A 91 -6.64 -14.07 -12.45
CA TYR A 91 -6.93 -13.33 -11.22
C TYR A 91 -6.07 -12.08 -11.06
N LEU A 92 -4.81 -12.11 -11.48
CA LEU A 92 -3.96 -10.92 -11.52
C LEU A 92 -4.45 -9.88 -12.53
N LEU A 93 -4.92 -10.32 -13.71
CA LEU A 93 -5.50 -9.42 -14.71
C LEU A 93 -6.85 -8.83 -14.24
N LEU A 94 -7.68 -9.62 -13.57
CA LEU A 94 -8.93 -9.14 -12.96
C LEU A 94 -8.68 -8.17 -11.80
N LEU A 95 -7.60 -8.38 -11.03
CA LEU A 95 -7.14 -7.42 -10.04
C LEU A 95 -6.80 -6.08 -10.70
N THR A 96 -6.03 -6.08 -11.80
CA THR A 96 -5.77 -4.85 -12.57
C THR A 96 -7.07 -4.15 -12.97
N ALA A 97 -8.06 -4.89 -13.48
CA ALA A 97 -9.35 -4.30 -13.85
C ALA A 97 -10.11 -3.68 -12.66
N LEU A 98 -10.11 -4.33 -11.49
CA LEU A 98 -10.70 -3.75 -10.26
C LEU A 98 -9.99 -2.48 -9.80
N LEU A 99 -8.66 -2.45 -9.90
CA LEU A 99 -7.86 -1.29 -9.50
C LEU A 99 -8.08 -0.10 -10.46
N GLU A 100 -8.20 -0.34 -11.76
CA GLU A 100 -8.51 0.69 -12.75
C GLU A 100 -9.96 1.21 -12.65
N GLU A 101 -10.92 0.35 -12.25
CA GLU A 101 -12.31 0.76 -12.02
C GLU A 101 -12.44 1.66 -10.78
N ASP A 102 -11.64 1.40 -9.75
CA ASP A 102 -11.55 2.25 -8.57
C ASP A 102 -10.83 3.56 -8.94
N LYS A 103 -11.59 4.58 -9.36
CA LYS A 103 -11.09 5.94 -9.66
C LYS A 103 -10.35 6.61 -8.49
N ASN A 104 -10.41 6.03 -7.29
CA ASN A 104 -9.68 6.47 -6.11
C ASN A 104 -8.48 5.59 -5.78
N PHE A 105 -8.15 4.58 -6.59
CA PHE A 105 -6.88 3.87 -6.55
C PHE A 105 -5.76 4.77 -7.08
N GLU A 106 -5.55 5.90 -6.42
CA GLU A 106 -4.19 6.40 -6.33
C GLU A 106 -3.42 5.39 -5.48
N PRO A 107 -2.22 4.95 -5.92
CA PRO A 107 -1.41 3.99 -5.17
C PRO A 107 -1.34 4.51 -3.74
N MET A 108 -1.96 3.74 -2.82
CA MET A 108 -2.18 4.06 -1.40
C MET A 108 -1.35 5.28 -1.01
N LYS A 109 -1.95 6.48 -1.00
CA LYS A 109 -1.25 7.69 -0.60
C LYS A 109 -0.59 7.34 0.73
N ARG A 110 0.73 7.14 0.72
CA ARG A 110 1.50 7.12 1.96
C ARG A 110 1.03 8.37 2.66
N GLU A 111 0.45 8.23 3.86
CA GLU A 111 0.10 9.39 4.66
C GLU A 111 1.28 10.34 4.57
N MET A 112 1.04 11.56 4.09
CA MET A 112 2.12 12.51 3.86
C MET A 112 2.86 12.65 5.19
N THR A 113 4.18 12.47 5.17
CA THR A 113 4.94 12.66 6.41
C THR A 113 4.75 14.09 6.90
N TYR A 114 5.01 14.33 8.18
CA TYR A 114 4.96 15.69 8.73
C TYR A 114 5.84 16.65 7.92
N GLU A 115 7.00 16.20 7.45
CA GLU A 115 7.91 16.96 6.59
C GLU A 115 7.29 17.30 5.24
N GLN A 116 6.71 16.31 4.55
CA GLN A 116 6.06 16.51 3.25
C GLN A 116 4.87 17.47 3.36
N THR A 117 4.09 17.36 4.44
CA THR A 117 2.96 18.26 4.73
C THR A 117 3.43 19.69 4.96
N ILE A 118 4.52 19.88 5.72
CA ILE A 118 5.11 21.20 5.97
C ILE A 118 5.60 21.85 4.67
N GLU A 119 6.24 21.07 3.79
CA GLU A 119 6.74 21.56 2.50
C GLU A 119 5.59 22.04 1.60
N VAL A 120 4.54 21.24 1.44
CA VAL A 120 3.38 21.60 0.62
C VAL A 120 2.69 22.87 1.14
N ILE A 121 2.47 22.98 2.45
CA ILE A 121 1.86 24.17 3.06
C ILE A 121 2.77 25.39 2.87
N THR A 122 4.07 25.25 3.07
CA THR A 122 5.04 26.33 2.87
C THR A 122 4.98 26.86 1.43
N ASN A 123 5.02 25.96 0.46
CA ASN A 123 4.98 26.31 -0.96
C ASN A 123 3.64 26.93 -1.38
N ALA A 124 2.53 26.54 -0.75
CA ALA A 124 1.23 27.16 -0.99
C ALA A 124 1.16 28.60 -0.47
N ILE A 125 1.79 28.89 0.68
CA ILE A 125 1.81 30.24 1.28
C ILE A 125 2.75 31.19 0.51
N GLN A 126 3.84 30.68 -0.06
CA GLN A 126 4.82 31.50 -0.81
C GLN A 126 4.36 31.93 -2.22
N LYS A 127 3.20 31.46 -2.70
CA LYS A 127 2.72 31.76 -4.08
C LYS A 127 2.15 33.18 -4.26
N ASP A 128 1.86 33.89 -3.17
CA ASP A 128 1.42 35.29 -3.21
C ASP A 128 2.61 36.24 -2.97
N GLU A 129 2.53 37.51 -3.41
CA GLU A 129 3.54 38.53 -3.09
C GLU A 129 3.85 38.56 -1.57
N MET A 130 5.08 38.21 -1.21
CA MET A 130 5.56 38.13 0.16
C MET A 130 5.82 39.54 0.71
N THR A 131 5.15 39.89 1.82
CA THR A 131 5.46 41.07 2.63
C THR A 131 6.31 40.65 3.84
N VAL A 132 7.02 41.60 4.46
CA VAL A 132 7.83 41.34 5.66
C VAL A 132 7.00 40.70 6.79
N GLU A 133 5.73 41.09 6.93
CA GLU A 133 4.81 40.50 7.90
C GLU A 133 4.44 39.06 7.56
N ARG A 134 4.23 38.75 6.27
CA ARG A 134 3.97 37.38 5.79
C ARG A 134 5.19 36.48 5.99
N ASP A 135 6.40 37.00 5.76
CA ASP A 135 7.65 36.26 5.97
C ASP A 135 7.85 35.92 7.44
N MET A 136 7.59 36.88 8.32
CA MET A 136 7.69 36.66 9.76
C MET A 136 6.63 35.66 10.25
N ALA A 137 5.39 35.76 9.76
CA ALA A 137 4.33 34.81 10.08
C ALA A 137 4.65 33.40 9.58
N LEU A 138 5.16 33.26 8.35
CA LEU A 138 5.57 31.98 7.79
C LEU A 138 6.70 31.33 8.60
N ALA A 139 7.70 32.10 9.03
CA ALA A 139 8.78 31.60 9.87
C ALA A 139 8.27 31.07 11.23
N ILE A 140 7.30 31.75 11.84
CA ILE A 140 6.66 31.30 13.09
C ILE A 140 5.87 30.00 12.87
N VAL A 141 5.08 29.92 11.80
CA VAL A 141 4.31 28.73 11.44
C VAL A 141 5.23 27.55 11.18
N GLN A 142 6.27 27.72 10.37
CA GLN A 142 7.26 26.68 10.09
C GLN A 142 7.95 26.18 11.36
N LYS A 143 8.36 27.10 12.24
CA LYS A 143 8.98 26.75 13.53
C LYS A 143 8.02 25.96 14.41
N THR A 144 6.73 26.27 14.37
CA THR A 144 5.70 25.59 15.15
C THR A 144 5.35 24.22 14.57
N LEU A 145 5.21 24.11 13.24
CA LEU A 145 4.93 22.85 12.58
C LEU A 145 6.10 21.86 12.69
N LYS A 146 7.35 22.33 12.63
CA LYS A 146 8.54 21.48 12.85
C LYS A 146 8.52 20.77 14.20
N LYS A 147 7.89 21.37 15.22
CA LYS A 147 7.73 20.74 16.54
C LYS A 147 6.70 19.62 16.54
N GLN A 148 5.83 19.53 15.53
CA GLN A 148 4.86 18.42 15.40
C GLN A 148 5.52 17.14 14.88
N ILE A 149 6.69 17.24 14.24
CA ILE A 149 7.49 16.06 13.87
C ILE A 149 7.95 15.39 15.17
N PRO A 150 7.54 14.13 15.45
CA PRO A 150 7.98 13.42 16.65
C PRO A 150 9.50 13.29 16.67
N LYS A 151 10.11 13.66 17.80
CA LYS A 151 11.54 13.47 18.04
C LYS A 151 11.77 12.54 19.20
N LYS A 152 12.74 11.64 19.02
CA LYS A 152 13.17 10.68 20.03
C LYS A 152 13.61 11.41 21.30
N ILE A 153 13.04 11.03 22.45
CA ILE A 153 13.51 11.49 23.77
C ILE A 153 15.00 11.17 23.92
N GLU A 154 15.76 12.09 24.50
CA GLU A 154 17.20 11.94 24.76
C GLU A 154 17.47 11.69 26.26
N PHE A 155 18.62 11.11 26.58
CA PHE A 155 19.08 10.91 27.96
C PHE A 155 20.46 11.54 28.11
N ASP A 156 20.60 12.46 29.06
CA ASP A 156 21.83 13.25 29.25
C ASP A 156 22.86 12.58 30.18
N GLY A 157 22.54 11.38 30.68
CA GLY A 157 23.34 10.66 31.68
C GLY A 157 22.71 10.66 33.08
N ASN A 158 21.75 11.54 33.35
CA ASN A 158 21.09 11.65 34.64
C ASN A 158 19.55 11.58 34.53
N GLN A 159 18.96 12.21 33.51
CA GLN A 159 17.51 12.23 33.31
C GLN A 159 17.13 12.24 31.82
N LEU A 160 15.85 11.97 31.55
CA LEU A 160 15.27 12.12 30.22
C LEU A 160 15.06 13.59 29.91
N ILE A 161 15.47 14.01 28.72
CA ILE A 161 15.41 15.40 28.26
C ILE A 161 14.72 15.53 26.91
N CYS A 162 14.09 16.68 26.70
CA CYS A 162 13.49 17.05 25.43
C CYS A 162 14.60 17.29 24.38
N PRO A 163 14.55 16.61 23.22
CA PRO A 163 15.57 16.72 22.17
C PRO A 163 15.61 18.08 21.47
N ASN A 164 14.63 18.96 21.74
CA ASN A 164 14.54 20.26 21.10
C ASN A 164 14.96 21.43 22.00
N CYS A 165 14.69 21.37 23.31
CA CYS A 165 15.03 22.45 24.24
C CYS A 165 15.91 22.01 25.42
N GLY A 166 16.22 20.72 25.56
CA GLY A 166 17.02 20.19 26.67
C GLY A 166 16.31 20.20 28.02
N ASN A 167 15.03 20.59 28.10
CA ASN A 167 14.28 20.52 29.35
C ASN A 167 14.16 19.05 29.79
N GLY A 168 14.52 18.74 31.03
CA GLY A 168 14.27 17.43 31.66
C GLY A 168 13.34 17.48 32.86
N THR A 169 12.83 18.68 33.20
CA THR A 169 11.85 18.87 34.27
C THR A 169 10.46 18.52 33.75
N ASP A 170 9.66 17.80 34.54
CA ASP A 170 8.27 17.45 34.20
C ASP A 170 8.11 16.72 32.85
N ILE A 171 9.10 15.89 32.48
CA ILE A 171 8.97 14.93 31.38
C ILE A 171 8.67 13.56 31.98
N LEU A 172 7.40 13.16 31.90
CA LEU A 172 6.93 11.86 32.34
C LEU A 172 6.85 10.90 31.15
N PHE A 173 7.07 9.61 31.44
CA PHE A 173 6.97 8.57 30.43
C PHE A 173 5.60 8.57 29.76
N GLY A 174 5.59 8.63 28.42
CA GLY A 174 4.37 8.68 27.62
C GLY A 174 3.84 10.09 27.33
N ASP A 175 4.50 11.14 27.82
CA ASP A 175 4.12 12.51 27.48
C ASP A 175 4.22 12.75 25.97
N LYS A 176 3.11 13.16 25.35
CA LYS A 176 3.05 13.36 23.90
C LYS A 176 3.82 14.60 23.45
N TYR A 177 3.90 15.62 24.29
CA TYR A 177 4.55 16.90 23.98
C TYR A 177 5.38 17.40 25.16
N CYS A 178 6.51 18.05 24.86
CA CYS A 178 7.30 18.78 25.86
C CYS A 178 6.53 19.99 26.37
N VAL A 179 6.35 20.09 27.70
CA VAL A 179 5.63 21.19 28.36
C VAL A 179 6.27 22.57 28.14
N GLU A 180 7.59 22.63 28.01
CA GLU A 180 8.33 23.88 27.82
C GLU A 180 8.27 24.40 26.39
N CYS A 181 8.57 23.54 25.40
CA CYS A 181 8.75 24.00 24.02
C CYS A 181 7.69 23.49 23.04
N GLY A 182 6.80 22.58 23.46
CA GLY A 182 5.74 21.99 22.62
C GLY A 182 6.22 20.98 21.58
N GLN A 183 7.46 20.49 21.68
CA GLN A 183 8.01 19.45 20.81
C GLN A 183 7.25 18.13 21.02
N HIS A 184 6.74 17.52 19.95
CA HIS A 184 6.17 16.18 19.99
C HIS A 184 7.28 15.15 20.30
N LEU A 185 7.03 14.31 21.30
CA LEU A 185 8.01 13.38 21.85
C LEU A 185 7.71 11.97 21.32
N ASP A 186 8.77 11.25 20.95
CA ASP A 186 8.69 9.86 20.52
C ASP A 186 9.31 8.94 21.58
N TRP A 187 8.46 8.04 22.07
CA TRP A 187 8.73 7.04 23.12
C TRP A 187 8.80 5.61 22.58
N SER A 188 8.71 5.42 21.25
CA SER A 188 8.63 4.10 20.60
C SER A 188 9.74 3.12 21.01
N TRP A 189 10.93 3.63 21.32
CA TRP A 189 12.09 2.86 21.76
C TRP A 189 12.07 2.45 23.23
N ALA A 190 11.26 3.11 24.06
CA ALA A 190 11.23 2.92 25.51
C ALA A 190 10.14 1.94 25.97
N ILE A 191 9.38 1.36 25.02
CA ILE A 191 8.28 0.39 25.25
C ILE A 191 8.75 -1.07 25.02
N GLN A 192 10.04 -1.30 24.71
CA GLN A 192 10.63 -2.64 24.59
C GLN A 192 11.14 -3.17 25.92
#